data_AF-A0A7S4KPV6-F1
#
_entry.id   AF-A0A7S4KPV6-F1
#
_cell.length_a   1.000
_cell.length_b   1.000
_cell.length_c   1.000
_cell.angle_alpha   90.00
_cell.angle_beta   90.00
_cell.angle_gamma   90.00
#
_symmetry.space_group_name_H-M   'P 1'
#
loop_
_entity.id
_entity.type
_entity.pdbx_description
1 polymer ?
#
loop_
_entity_poly.entity_id
_entity_poly.type
_entity_poly.pdbx_seq_one_letter_code
_entity_poly.pdbx_strand_id
1 'polypeptide(L)'
;MEILDDCDAVLCNAEVLELVKSIQLEASKSGFQRPEVAVLTTNQVIQYLESSNSCNVTPNEVQQLYGELAKFPPLDGQEPLKKKELLNIANFRPTTLVSLYSIIDHVIVVLQLKQDS
;
A
#
# COMPACT_ATOMS: atom_id res chain seq x y z
N MET A 1 -25.13 6.82 15.78
CA MET A 1 -24.37 6.25 14.64
C MET A 1 -24.04 4.83 15.04
N GLU A 2 -24.40 3.86 14.20
CA GLU A 2 -24.09 2.44 14.41
C GLU A 2 -23.03 2.05 13.37
N ILE A 3 -22.01 1.31 13.80
CA ILE A 3 -20.95 0.81 12.92
C ILE A 3 -21.42 -0.55 12.42
N LEU A 4 -21.54 -0.70 11.10
CA LEU A 4 -22.02 -1.93 10.46
C LEU A 4 -20.90 -2.94 10.20
N ASP A 5 -19.71 -2.45 9.86
CA ASP A 5 -18.49 -3.22 9.64
C ASP A 5 -17.32 -2.39 10.17
N ASP A 6 -16.45 -3.01 10.97
CA ASP A 6 -15.27 -2.38 11.54
C ASP A 6 -14.08 -2.36 10.57
N CYS A 7 -14.07 -3.23 9.55
CA CYS A 7 -13.00 -3.40 8.58
C CYS A 7 -13.52 -3.65 7.15
N ASP A 8 -14.33 -2.73 6.63
CA ASP A 8 -14.96 -2.83 5.30
C ASP A 8 -13.95 -2.94 4.14
N ALA A 9 -12.84 -2.20 4.22
CA ALA A 9 -11.83 -2.19 3.16
C ALA A 9 -10.41 -1.92 3.68
N VAL A 10 -9.43 -2.40 2.90
CA VAL A 10 -8.01 -2.13 3.12
C VAL A 10 -7.51 -1.28 1.96
N LEU A 11 -7.01 -0.09 2.27
CA LEU A 11 -6.52 0.89 1.30
C LEU A 11 -4.99 1.00 1.39
N CYS A 12 -4.34 1.13 0.25
CA CYS A 12 -2.91 1.47 0.20
C CYS A 12 -2.68 2.97 0.43
N ASN A 13 -1.45 3.32 0.79
CA ASN A 13 -1.03 4.70 1.05
C ASN A 13 -1.33 5.65 -0.12
N ALA A 14 -1.22 5.16 -1.36
CA ALA A 14 -1.51 5.94 -2.56
C ALA A 14 -3.00 6.30 -2.67
N GLU A 15 -3.89 5.33 -2.44
CA GLU A 15 -5.35 5.54 -2.44
C GLU A 15 -5.76 6.50 -1.34
N VAL A 16 -5.20 6.33 -0.13
CA VAL A 16 -5.48 7.25 0.99
C VAL A 16 -5.00 8.66 0.65
N LEU A 17 -3.79 8.81 0.10
CA LEU A 17 -3.22 10.12 -0.26
C LEU A 17 -4.08 10.85 -1.31
N GLU A 18 -4.51 10.15 -2.35
CA GLU A 18 -5.40 10.72 -3.38
C GLU A 18 -6.75 11.15 -2.79
N LEU A 19 -7.33 10.32 -1.93
CA LEU A 19 -8.60 10.60 -1.27
C LEU A 19 -8.50 11.85 -0.37
N VAL A 20 -7.50 11.92 0.51
CA VAL A 20 -7.38 13.06 1.45
C VAL A 20 -7.06 14.37 0.73
N LYS A 21 -6.29 14.34 -0.36
CA LYS A 21 -6.04 15.50 -1.23
C LYS A 21 -7.33 15.96 -1.92
N SER A 22 -8.14 15.02 -2.41
CA SER A 22 -9.43 15.32 -3.05
C SER A 22 -10.40 15.99 -2.06
N ILE A 23 -10.52 15.45 -0.84
CA ILE A 23 -11.34 16.04 0.23
C ILE A 23 -10.86 17.47 0.57
N GLN A 24 -9.56 17.69 0.66
CA GLN A 24 -9.01 19.02 0.95
C GLN A 24 -9.32 20.03 -0.19
N LEU A 25 -9.22 19.59 -1.44
CA LEU A 25 -9.53 20.40 -2.62
C LEU A 25 -11.02 20.77 -2.67
N GLU A 26 -11.92 19.82 -2.41
CA GLU A 26 -13.36 20.06 -2.40
C GLU A 26 -13.79 20.99 -1.26
N ALA A 27 -13.20 20.83 -0.06
CA ALA A 27 -13.44 21.74 1.05
C ALA A 27 -13.05 23.18 0.69
N SER A 28 -11.94 23.35 -0.02
CA SER A 28 -11.46 24.67 -0.46
C SER A 28 -12.37 25.30 -1.51
N LYS A 29 -13.02 24.49 -2.36
CA LYS A 29 -13.95 24.95 -3.40
C LYS A 29 -15.35 25.27 -2.88
N SER A 30 -15.82 24.52 -1.89
CA SER A 30 -17.20 24.63 -1.38
C SER A 30 -17.41 25.81 -0.44
N GLY A 31 -16.34 26.48 0.01
CA GLY A 31 -16.43 27.52 1.05
C GLY A 31 -16.85 26.97 2.42
N PHE A 32 -16.91 25.64 2.57
CA PHE A 32 -17.29 24.97 3.80
C PHE A 32 -16.14 25.01 4.81
N GLN A 33 -16.40 25.62 5.98
CA GLN A 33 -15.41 25.67 7.05
C GLN A 33 -15.42 24.35 7.82
N ARG A 34 -14.40 23.53 7.57
CA ARG A 34 -14.20 22.27 8.30
C ARG A 34 -13.77 22.54 9.75
N PRO A 35 -14.09 21.65 10.70
CA PRO A 35 -13.54 21.71 12.05
C PRO A 35 -12.01 21.72 12.02
N GLU A 36 -11.39 22.55 12.85
CA GLU A 36 -9.93 22.74 12.89
C GLU A 36 -9.18 21.40 13.06
N VAL A 37 -9.67 20.53 13.95
CA VAL A 37 -9.10 19.19 14.19
C VAL A 37 -9.10 18.34 12.92
N ALA A 38 -10.17 18.40 12.11
CA ALA A 38 -10.24 17.66 10.85
C ALA A 38 -9.23 18.20 9.83
N VAL A 39 -9.03 19.52 9.79
CA VAL A 39 -8.01 20.15 8.92
C VAL A 39 -6.61 19.74 9.34
N LEU A 40 -6.29 19.83 10.63
CA LEU A 40 -4.98 19.44 11.18
C LEU A 40 -4.67 17.97 10.90
N THR A 41 -5.64 17.07 11.17
CA THR A 41 -5.47 15.64 10.93
C THR A 41 -5.27 15.35 9.44
N THR A 42 -6.06 15.99 8.57
CA THR A 42 -5.89 15.86 7.09
C THR A 42 -4.47 16.23 6.67
N ASN A 43 -3.96 17.37 7.16
CA ASN A 43 -2.63 17.85 6.79
C ASN A 43 -1.52 16.94 7.32
N GLN A 44 -1.65 16.41 8.54
CA GLN A 44 -0.69 15.47 9.11
C GLN A 44 -0.63 14.16 8.31
N VAL A 45 -1.79 13.62 7.91
CA VAL A 45 -1.86 12.41 7.08
C VAL A 45 -1.21 12.66 5.72
N ILE A 46 -1.52 13.78 5.06
CA ILE A 46 -0.88 14.15 3.78
C ILE A 46 0.63 14.23 3.95
N GLN A 47 1.12 14.98 4.95
CA GLN A 47 2.54 15.15 5.19
C GLN A 47 3.26 13.81 5.43
N TYR A 48 2.67 12.93 6.24
CA TYR A 48 3.20 11.59 6.48
C TYR A 48 3.29 10.79 5.17
N LEU A 49 2.20 10.73 4.40
CA LEU A 49 2.14 9.96 3.15
C LEU A 49 3.06 10.53 2.06
N GLU A 50 3.22 11.86 1.98
CA GLU A 50 4.16 12.51 1.07
C GLU A 50 5.63 12.27 1.44
N SER A 51 5.92 12.03 2.71
CA SER A 51 7.26 11.63 3.17
C SER A 51 7.55 10.13 3.05
N SER A 52 6.53 9.32 2.73
CA SER A 52 6.67 7.86 2.60
C SER A 52 7.34 7.45 1.28
N ASN A 53 7.88 6.23 1.23
CA ASN A 53 8.44 5.66 0.00
C ASN A 53 7.41 5.50 -1.14
N SER A 54 6.12 5.57 -0.81
CA SER A 54 5.00 5.44 -1.76
C SER A 54 4.45 6.78 -2.27
N CYS A 55 5.06 7.92 -1.92
CA CYS A 55 4.48 9.25 -2.15
C CYS A 55 4.21 9.62 -3.62
N ASN A 56 4.97 9.03 -4.55
CA ASN A 56 4.85 9.28 -5.99
C ASN A 56 4.11 8.16 -6.74
N VAL A 57 3.49 7.23 -6.02
CA VAL A 57 2.76 6.12 -6.62
C VAL A 57 1.29 6.50 -6.73
N THR A 58 0.71 6.27 -7.90
CA THR A 58 -0.72 6.44 -8.17
C THR A 58 -1.48 5.14 -7.89
N PRO A 59 -2.79 5.19 -7.58
CA PRO A 59 -3.60 3.97 -7.43
C PRO A 59 -3.55 3.04 -8.65
N ASN A 60 -3.47 3.60 -9.86
CA ASN A 60 -3.30 2.81 -11.08
C ASN A 60 -1.98 2.04 -11.11
N GLU A 61 -0.87 2.64 -10.68
CA GLU A 61 0.42 1.95 -10.58
C GLU A 61 0.40 0.85 -9.51
N VAL A 62 -0.35 1.03 -8.41
CA VAL A 62 -0.58 -0.03 -7.42
C VAL A 62 -1.37 -1.19 -8.04
N GLN A 63 -2.42 -0.90 -8.80
CA GLN A 63 -3.19 -1.93 -9.48
C GLN A 63 -2.34 -2.71 -10.50
N GLN A 64 -1.50 -2.01 -11.26
CA GLN A 64 -0.53 -2.64 -12.16
C GLN A 64 0.46 -3.53 -11.41
N LEU A 65 1.00 -3.04 -10.28
CA LEU A 65 1.88 -3.82 -9.42
C LEU A 65 1.21 -5.12 -8.94
N TYR A 66 -0.04 -5.05 -8.49
CA TYR A 66 -0.79 -6.25 -8.10
C TYR A 66 -0.99 -7.21 -9.26
N GLY A 67 -1.25 -6.69 -10.47
CA GLY A 67 -1.32 -7.47 -11.70
C GLY A 67 -0.01 -8.19 -12.02
N GLU A 68 1.14 -7.54 -11.85
CA GLU A 68 2.45 -8.17 -12.04
C GLU A 68 2.76 -9.20 -10.96
N LEU A 69 2.47 -8.91 -9.69
CA LEU A 69 2.71 -9.83 -8.58
C LEU A 69 1.84 -11.09 -8.68
N ALA A 70 0.63 -10.98 -9.22
CA ALA A 70 -0.26 -12.12 -9.46
C ALA A 70 0.26 -13.09 -10.54
N LYS A 71 1.19 -12.66 -11.39
CA LYS A 71 1.79 -13.53 -12.43
C LYS A 71 2.84 -14.49 -11.87
N PHE A 72 3.35 -14.25 -10.67
CA PHE A 72 4.33 -15.13 -10.05
C PHE A 72 3.59 -16.33 -9.45
N PRO A 73 3.69 -17.53 -10.06
CA PRO A 73 3.10 -18.71 -9.46
C PRO A 73 3.82 -19.02 -8.15
N PRO A 74 3.12 -19.52 -7.13
CA PRO A 74 3.79 -20.11 -5.99
C PRO A 74 4.71 -21.23 -6.47
N LEU A 75 5.94 -21.29 -5.93
CA LEU A 75 6.81 -22.45 -6.10
C LEU A 75 6.19 -23.66 -5.39
N ASP A 76 6.58 -24.89 -5.78
CA ASP A 76 6.06 -26.11 -5.16
C ASP A 76 6.16 -26.04 -3.63
N GLY A 77 5.00 -26.07 -2.96
CA GLY A 77 4.89 -25.98 -1.50
C GLY A 77 4.80 -24.56 -0.91
N GLN A 78 4.73 -23.51 -1.74
CA GLN A 78 4.48 -22.13 -1.29
C GLN A 78 3.01 -21.72 -1.49
N GLU A 79 2.53 -20.85 -0.61
CA GLU A 79 1.24 -20.18 -0.81
C GLU A 79 1.44 -18.96 -1.72
N PRO A 80 0.41 -18.56 -2.52
CA PRO A 80 0.42 -17.27 -3.20
C PRO A 80 0.57 -16.11 -2.21
N LEU A 81 1.07 -14.96 -2.70
CA LEU A 81 1.17 -13.74 -1.90
C LEU A 81 -0.20 -13.34 -1.32
N LYS A 82 -0.23 -13.13 -0.01
CA LYS A 82 -1.42 -12.72 0.74
C LYS A 82 -1.70 -11.24 0.51
N LYS A 83 -2.97 -10.84 0.64
CA LYS A 83 -3.40 -9.43 0.50
C LYS A 83 -2.57 -8.46 1.36
N LYS A 84 -2.20 -8.86 2.58
CA LYS A 84 -1.36 -8.05 3.48
C LYS A 84 0.06 -7.84 2.93
N GLU A 85 0.63 -8.84 2.25
CA GLU A 85 1.99 -8.78 1.70
C GLU A 85 1.99 -7.89 0.47
N LEU A 86 0.99 -8.04 -0.40
CA LEU A 86 0.78 -7.16 -1.55
C LEU A 86 0.65 -5.69 -1.09
N LEU A 87 -0.18 -5.43 -0.07
CA LEU A 87 -0.35 -4.10 0.50
C LEU A 87 0.97 -3.53 1.04
N ASN A 88 1.73 -4.34 1.78
CA ASN A 88 3.01 -3.91 2.34
C ASN A 88 4.06 -3.66 1.25
N ILE A 89 4.10 -4.46 0.18
CA ILE A 89 4.97 -4.22 -0.97
C ILE A 89 4.60 -2.87 -1.64
N ALA A 90 3.30 -2.60 -1.80
CA ALA A 90 2.83 -1.34 -2.38
C ALA A 90 3.20 -0.12 -1.51
N ASN A 91 3.05 -0.23 -0.19
CA ASN A 91 3.29 0.87 0.75
C ASN A 91 4.78 1.12 1.04
N PHE A 92 5.57 0.06 1.25
CA PHE A 92 6.98 0.18 1.65
C PHE A 92 7.95 0.25 0.48
N ARG A 93 7.54 -0.25 -0.69
CA ARG A 93 8.33 -0.25 -1.94
C ARG A 93 9.75 -0.79 -1.72
N PRO A 94 9.90 -2.08 -1.33
CA PRO A 94 11.19 -2.65 -1.04
C PRO A 94 12.11 -2.59 -2.26
N THR A 95 13.30 -1.99 -2.10
CA THR A 95 14.32 -1.89 -3.15
C THR A 95 15.43 -2.93 -3.01
N THR A 96 15.41 -3.72 -1.94
CA THR A 96 16.40 -4.77 -1.66
C THR A 96 15.69 -6.10 -1.42
N LEU A 97 16.38 -7.21 -1.70
CA LEU A 97 15.85 -8.54 -1.40
C LEU A 97 15.58 -8.72 0.10
N VAL A 98 16.43 -8.14 0.96
CA VAL A 98 16.26 -8.21 2.42
C VAL A 98 14.97 -7.53 2.84
N SER A 99 14.69 -6.31 2.35
CA SER A 99 13.45 -5.60 2.68
C SER A 99 12.22 -6.27 2.08
N LEU A 100 12.32 -6.89 0.90
CA LEU A 100 11.24 -7.68 0.33
C LEU A 100 10.94 -8.92 1.19
N TYR A 101 11.97 -9.64 1.63
CA TYR A 101 11.82 -10.83 2.48
C TYR A 101 11.37 -10.50 3.91
N SER A 102 11.54 -9.26 4.37
CA SER A 102 10.92 -8.82 5.62
C SER A 102 9.41 -8.61 5.52
N ILE A 103 8.85 -8.55 4.30
CA ILE A 103 7.41 -8.36 4.06
C ILE A 103 6.71 -9.71 3.84
N ILE A 104 7.36 -10.64 3.14
CA ILE A 104 6.79 -11.94 2.78
C ILE A 104 7.05 -12.93 3.91
N ASP A 105 5.98 -13.50 4.48
CA ASP A 105 6.12 -14.52 5.50
C ASP A 105 6.62 -15.84 4.85
N HIS A 106 7.56 -16.54 5.51
CA HIS A 106 8.06 -17.84 5.06
C HIS A 106 8.69 -17.88 3.66
N VAL A 107 9.63 -16.98 3.37
CA VAL A 107 10.49 -17.11 2.19
C VAL A 107 11.38 -18.35 2.37
N ILE A 108 10.97 -19.49 1.80
CA ILE A 108 11.89 -20.60 1.59
C ILE A 108 12.80 -20.17 0.44
N VAL A 109 14.02 -19.76 0.79
CA VAL A 109 15.09 -19.55 -0.16
C VAL A 109 15.48 -20.92 -0.71
N VAL A 110 14.76 -21.40 -1.72
CA VAL A 110 15.29 -22.43 -2.62
C VAL A 110 16.28 -21.72 -3.53
N LEU A 111 17.45 -21.39 -2.99
CA LEU A 111 18.64 -21.23 -3.82
C LEU A 111 18.97 -22.63 -4.36
N GLN A 112 18.20 -23.07 -5.35
CA GLN A 112 18.71 -24.00 -6.36
C GLN A 112 19.79 -23.22 -7.11
N LEU A 113 20.95 -23.10 -6.46
CA LEU A 113 22.20 -23.04 -7.18
C LEU A 113 22.12 -24.23 -8.13
N LYS A 114 21.89 -23.97 -9.41
CA LYS A 114 22.34 -24.86 -10.48
C LYS A 114 23.85 -24.99 -10.34
N GLN A 115 24.28 -25.79 -9.38
CA GLN A 115 25.51 -26.55 -9.44
C GLN A 115 25.18 -27.80 -10.26
N ASP A 116 24.81 -27.61 -11.52
CA ASP A 116 24.91 -28.69 -12.48
C ASP A 116 26.34 -28.64 -13.01
N SER A 117 27.04 -29.71 -12.64
CA SER A 117 28.41 -30.07 -13.00
C SER A 117 28.56 -30.37 -14.49
#